data_AF-A0A964KA72-F1
#
_entry.id   AF-A0A964KA72-F1
#
_cell.length_a   1.000
_cell.length_b   1.000
_cell.length_c   1.000
_cell.angle_alpha   90.00
_cell.angle_beta   90.00
_cell.angle_gamma   90.00
#
_symmetry.space_group_name_H-M   'P 1'
#
loop_
_entity.id
_entity.type
_entity.pdbx_description
1 polymer ?
#
loop_
_entity_poly.entity_id
_entity_poly.type
_entity_poly.pdbx_seq_one_letter_code
_entity_poly.pdbx_strand_id
1 'polypeptide(L)'
;MAGRVAQAIKGGGEGPTVNDDVVRALASLLEETGLTEIEIEENGKRVRVAKHAGVAMAPQNYAAAPQQAAAAPIAAPSPEPVRKKGTLLTSPMVGTVYLSPQPGAAPFVKVGDAVTDGPVCIIEAMKTMNAVAATSKGRIGEIYVRDGQPVEFGEPLMLIE
;
A
#
# COMPACT_ATOMS: atom_id res chain seq x y z
N MET A 1 -54.32 -32.82 28.51
CA MET A 1 -52.85 -32.73 28.55
C MET A 1 -52.42 -31.87 27.37
N ALA A 2 -52.24 -30.58 27.59
CA ALA A 2 -51.89 -29.60 26.57
C ALA A 2 -50.36 -29.54 26.44
N GLY A 3 -49.85 -29.65 25.22
CA GLY A 3 -48.43 -29.46 24.91
C GLY A 3 -48.31 -28.76 23.57
N ARG A 4 -48.49 -27.43 23.56
CA ARG A 4 -48.08 -26.57 22.44
C ARG A 4 -46.56 -26.58 22.40
N VAL A 5 -45.99 -27.05 21.30
CA VAL A 5 -44.58 -26.75 20.96
C VAL A 5 -44.61 -25.77 19.81
N ALA A 6 -44.29 -24.53 20.13
CA ALA A 6 -43.89 -23.54 19.16
C ALA A 6 -42.48 -23.92 18.66
N GLN A 7 -42.32 -24.10 17.35
CA GLN A 7 -41.04 -23.94 16.66
C GLN A 7 -41.36 -23.10 15.42
N ALA A 8 -41.09 -21.80 15.51
CA ALA A 8 -39.81 -21.21 15.11
C ALA A 8 -39.74 -21.12 13.59
N ILE A 9 -40.19 -19.96 13.10
CA ILE A 9 -39.72 -19.37 11.86
C ILE A 9 -38.19 -19.41 11.84
N LYS A 10 -37.59 -20.16 10.92
CA LYS A 10 -36.18 -19.98 10.58
C LYS A 10 -36.10 -19.76 9.08
N GLY A 11 -36.04 -18.48 8.71
CA GLY A 11 -35.55 -18.07 7.42
C GLY A 11 -34.08 -18.45 7.26
N GLY A 12 -33.64 -18.49 6.01
CA GLY A 12 -32.24 -18.62 5.66
C GLY A 12 -32.14 -19.20 4.26
N GLY A 13 -32.11 -18.32 3.26
CA GLY A 13 -31.80 -18.73 1.89
C GLY A 13 -30.45 -19.43 1.85
N GLU A 14 -30.38 -20.55 1.14
CA GLU A 14 -29.12 -21.21 0.79
C GLU A 14 -28.29 -20.27 -0.07
N GLY A 15 -27.26 -19.69 0.54
CA GLY A 15 -26.09 -19.20 -0.17
C GLY A 15 -25.16 -20.36 -0.56
N PRO A 16 -24.21 -20.15 -1.48
CA PRO A 16 -23.34 -21.20 -1.98
C PRO A 16 -22.54 -21.84 -0.83
N THR A 17 -22.70 -23.14 -0.64
CA THR A 17 -21.97 -23.92 0.36
C THR A 17 -20.54 -24.16 -0.13
N VAL A 18 -19.58 -23.42 0.45
CA VAL A 18 -18.16 -23.70 0.27
C VAL A 18 -17.86 -25.08 0.85
N ASN A 19 -17.19 -25.93 0.08
CA ASN A 19 -16.92 -27.30 0.49
C ASN A 19 -15.85 -27.33 1.61
N ASP A 20 -16.21 -27.86 2.77
CA ASP A 20 -15.32 -28.01 3.94
C ASP A 20 -14.00 -28.72 3.61
N ASP A 21 -14.01 -29.65 2.65
CA ASP A 21 -12.81 -30.36 2.22
C ASP A 21 -11.85 -29.43 1.47
N VAL A 22 -12.37 -28.49 0.69
CA VAL A 22 -11.58 -27.47 -0.04
C VAL A 22 -10.94 -26.51 0.95
N VAL A 23 -11.65 -26.14 2.02
CA VAL A 23 -11.13 -25.26 3.07
C VAL A 23 -9.98 -25.92 3.83
N ARG A 24 -10.15 -27.19 4.22
CA ARG A 24 -9.07 -27.94 4.88
C ARG A 24 -7.85 -28.05 3.98
N ALA A 25 -8.06 -28.33 2.70
CA ALA A 25 -6.98 -28.41 1.72
C ALA A 25 -6.22 -27.08 1.57
N LEU A 26 -6.92 -25.95 1.50
CA LEU A 26 -6.29 -24.62 1.40
C LEU A 26 -5.56 -24.21 2.68
N ALA A 27 -6.07 -24.60 3.85
CA ALA A 27 -5.43 -24.34 5.14
C ALA A 27 -4.13 -25.12 5.31
N SER A 28 -4.14 -26.41 4.97
CA SER A 28 -2.90 -27.21 4.90
C SER A 28 -1.92 -26.59 3.91
N LEU A 29 -2.39 -26.12 2.75
CA LEU A 29 -1.54 -25.43 1.78
C LEU A 29 -0.89 -24.15 2.35
N LEU A 30 -1.58 -23.35 3.17
CA LEU A 30 -0.99 -22.16 3.79
C LEU A 30 0.10 -22.52 4.81
N GLU A 31 -0.17 -23.51 5.66
CA GLU A 31 0.76 -23.98 6.68
C GLU A 31 2.02 -24.59 6.05
N GLU A 32 1.83 -25.42 5.02
CA GLU A 32 2.92 -26.10 4.32
C GLU A 32 3.75 -25.14 3.46
N THR A 33 3.13 -24.16 2.80
CA THR A 33 3.83 -23.30 1.83
C THR A 33 4.43 -22.05 2.46
N GLY A 34 4.05 -21.70 3.69
CA GLY A 34 4.46 -20.45 4.34
C GLY A 34 4.04 -19.18 3.58
N LEU A 35 3.21 -19.34 2.55
CA LEU A 35 2.50 -18.25 1.91
C LEU A 35 1.61 -17.63 2.99
N THR A 36 1.47 -16.32 2.96
CA THR A 36 0.44 -15.67 3.76
C THR A 36 -0.91 -15.92 3.17
N GLU A 37 -0.98 -16.32 1.90
CA GLU A 37 -2.20 -16.20 1.15
C GLU A 37 -2.17 -17.02 -0.16
N ILE A 38 -3.33 -17.46 -0.65
CA ILE A 38 -3.48 -18.38 -1.80
C ILE A 38 -4.57 -17.91 -2.78
N GLU A 39 -4.33 -18.20 -4.06
CA GLU A 39 -5.09 -17.83 -5.25
C GLU A 39 -6.28 -18.75 -5.59
N ILE A 40 -7.42 -18.21 -6.03
CA ILE A 40 -8.56 -18.99 -6.57
C ILE A 40 -9.14 -18.33 -7.83
N GLU A 41 -9.64 -19.16 -8.74
CA GLU A 41 -10.27 -18.73 -10.00
C GLU A 41 -11.62 -19.42 -10.21
N GLU A 42 -12.62 -18.64 -10.60
CA GLU A 42 -13.94 -19.16 -10.96
C GLU A 42 -14.55 -18.29 -12.08
N ASN A 43 -15.22 -18.93 -13.05
CA ASN A 43 -15.89 -18.26 -14.16
C ASN A 43 -14.98 -17.30 -14.97
N GLY A 44 -13.74 -17.73 -15.23
CA GLY A 44 -12.77 -17.01 -16.07
C GLY A 44 -12.14 -15.79 -15.41
N LYS A 45 -12.16 -15.72 -14.08
CA LYS A 45 -11.52 -14.67 -13.30
C LYS A 45 -10.61 -15.26 -12.26
N ARG A 46 -9.38 -14.76 -12.26
CA ARG A 46 -8.25 -15.28 -11.52
C ARG A 46 -7.79 -14.31 -10.43
N VAL A 47 -7.52 -14.82 -9.22
CA VAL A 47 -7.10 -14.00 -8.07
C VAL A 47 -5.92 -14.61 -7.37
N ARG A 48 -4.79 -13.90 -7.30
CA ARG A 48 -3.52 -14.42 -6.78
C ARG A 48 -3.16 -13.97 -5.41
N VAL A 49 -2.57 -14.89 -4.62
CA VAL A 49 -1.94 -14.43 -3.39
C VAL A 49 -0.70 -15.15 -2.86
N ALA A 50 0.06 -14.41 -2.04
CA ALA A 50 1.43 -14.70 -1.61
C ALA A 50 1.86 -13.88 -0.38
N LYS A 51 2.98 -14.29 0.25
CA LYS A 51 3.73 -13.53 1.27
C LYS A 51 4.92 -12.79 0.69
N HIS A 52 5.09 -11.53 1.07
CA HIS A 52 6.41 -10.90 1.05
C HIS A 52 6.89 -10.74 2.49
N ALA A 53 8.01 -11.39 2.83
CA ALA A 53 8.63 -11.26 4.15
C ALA A 53 9.38 -9.92 4.23
N GLY A 54 8.67 -8.87 4.64
CA GLY A 54 9.30 -7.69 5.22
C GLY A 54 9.89 -8.09 6.57
N VAL A 55 11.21 -8.06 6.70
CA VAL A 55 11.88 -8.19 7.98
C VAL A 55 11.50 -6.97 8.82
N ALA A 56 10.48 -7.12 9.67
CA ALA A 56 10.20 -6.18 10.72
C ALA A 56 11.36 -6.25 11.71
N MET A 57 12.29 -5.30 11.64
CA MET A 57 13.16 -5.02 12.78
C MET A 57 12.28 -4.45 13.89
N ALA A 58 11.79 -5.33 14.76
CA ALA A 58 11.27 -4.91 16.04
C ALA A 58 12.44 -4.33 16.86
N PRO A 59 12.32 -3.13 17.46
CA PRO A 59 13.26 -2.72 18.47
C PRO A 59 13.15 -3.69 19.64
N GLN A 60 14.19 -4.51 19.81
CA GLN A 60 14.36 -5.33 20.99
C GLN A 60 14.61 -4.38 22.17
N ASN A 61 13.55 -4.10 22.96
CA ASN A 61 13.70 -3.50 24.27
C ASN A 61 14.36 -4.52 25.20
N TYR A 62 15.69 -4.54 25.21
CA TYR A 62 16.42 -5.13 26.32
C TYR A 62 16.25 -4.20 27.52
N ALA A 63 15.54 -4.67 28.53
CA ALA A 63 15.59 -4.09 29.86
C ALA A 63 17.04 -4.16 30.36
N ALA A 64 17.70 -3.02 30.40
CA ALA A 64 19.05 -2.92 30.93
C ALA A 64 19.02 -3.15 32.44
N ALA A 65 19.67 -4.24 32.88
CA ALA A 65 20.22 -4.31 34.23
C ALA A 65 21.38 -3.31 34.34
N PRO A 66 21.58 -2.65 35.49
CA PRO A 66 22.55 -1.57 35.61
C PRO A 66 23.98 -2.13 35.54
N GLN A 67 24.69 -1.83 34.45
CA GLN A 67 26.12 -2.03 34.36
C GLN A 67 26.87 -0.70 34.17
N GLN A 68 27.97 -0.65 34.91
CA GLN A 68 28.78 0.48 35.30
C GLN A 68 29.53 1.11 34.12
N ALA A 69 29.73 2.42 34.23
CA ALA A 69 30.22 3.32 33.19
C ALA A 69 31.60 2.95 32.59
N ALA A 70 31.68 3.08 31.26
CA ALA A 70 32.91 3.37 30.52
C ALA A 70 32.59 4.39 29.42
N ALA A 71 33.47 5.38 29.26
CA ALA A 71 33.25 6.60 28.49
C ALA A 71 32.88 6.35 27.01
N ALA A 72 31.78 6.95 26.57
CA ALA A 72 31.32 6.95 25.19
C ALA A 72 31.94 8.11 24.39
N PRO A 73 32.25 7.93 23.08
CA PRO A 73 32.56 9.04 22.20
C PRO A 73 31.32 9.91 22.01
N ILE A 74 31.52 11.22 22.00
CA ILE A 74 30.48 12.23 21.86
C ILE A 74 29.84 12.05 20.47
N ALA A 75 28.61 11.54 20.44
CA ALA A 75 27.80 11.51 19.23
C ALA A 75 27.50 12.95 18.81
N ALA A 76 27.99 13.34 17.64
CA ALA A 76 27.59 14.58 16.99
C ALA A 76 26.07 14.56 16.77
N PRO A 77 25.37 15.71 16.91
CA PRO A 77 23.94 15.76 16.64
C PRO A 77 23.69 15.33 15.19
N SER A 78 22.87 14.29 15.04
CA SER A 78 22.28 13.94 13.73
C SER A 78 21.55 15.18 13.21
N PRO A 79 21.78 15.63 11.97
CA PRO A 79 21.01 16.72 11.41
C PRO A 79 19.52 16.33 11.47
N GLU A 80 18.71 17.16 12.12
CA GLU A 80 17.26 17.05 12.04
C GLU A 80 16.87 17.04 10.55
N PRO A 81 15.91 16.20 10.13
CA PRO A 81 15.42 16.26 8.76
C PRO A 81 14.84 17.66 8.56
N VAL A 82 15.50 18.44 7.70
CA VAL A 82 14.98 19.73 7.25
C VAL A 82 13.61 19.45 6.65
N ARG A 83 12.53 19.82 7.35
CA ARG A 83 11.19 19.77 6.78
C ARG A 83 11.18 20.74 5.61
N LYS A 84 11.34 20.23 4.40
CA LYS A 84 11.20 21.05 3.19
C LYS A 84 9.80 21.66 3.23
N LYS A 85 9.75 22.99 3.12
CA LYS A 85 8.49 23.72 3.07
C LYS A 85 7.89 23.51 1.69
N GLY A 86 6.63 23.09 1.63
CA GLY A 86 5.94 22.85 0.37
C GLY A 86 4.61 22.14 0.60
N THR A 87 3.80 22.09 -0.46
CA THR A 87 2.58 21.29 -0.51
C THR A 87 2.93 19.89 -0.97
N LEU A 88 2.60 18.90 -0.14
CA LEU A 88 2.76 17.50 -0.51
C LEU A 88 1.60 17.09 -1.43
N LEU A 89 1.94 16.70 -2.66
CA LEU A 89 1.01 16.05 -3.57
C LEU A 89 0.97 14.56 -3.27
N THR A 90 -0.20 14.04 -2.94
CA THR A 90 -0.41 12.63 -2.62
C THR A 90 -1.28 11.95 -3.68
N SER A 91 -1.19 10.63 -3.73
CA SER A 91 -1.96 9.83 -4.66
C SER A 91 -3.46 9.86 -4.32
N PRO A 92 -4.35 10.22 -5.25
CA PRO A 92 -5.80 10.20 -5.01
C PRO A 92 -6.43 8.82 -5.15
N MET A 93 -5.68 7.79 -5.55
CA MET A 93 -6.18 6.44 -5.79
C MET A 93 -5.09 5.37 -5.67
N VAL A 94 -5.48 4.10 -5.67
CA VAL A 94 -4.54 2.97 -5.79
C VAL A 94 -4.28 2.70 -7.28
N GLY A 95 -3.03 2.48 -7.66
CA GLY A 95 -2.70 2.17 -9.04
C GLY A 95 -1.20 2.11 -9.32
N THR A 96 -0.82 2.22 -10.59
CA THR A 96 0.59 2.32 -11.02
C THR A 96 0.86 3.72 -11.52
N VAL A 97 1.84 4.41 -10.94
CA VAL A 97 2.20 5.77 -11.35
C VAL A 97 3.14 5.76 -12.54
N TYR A 98 2.88 6.65 -13.50
CA TYR A 98 3.74 6.93 -14.64
C TYR A 98 4.09 8.41 -14.68
N LEU A 99 5.37 8.70 -14.84
CA LEU A 99 5.90 10.06 -14.90
C LEU A 99 5.84 10.63 -16.31
N SER A 100 5.55 9.82 -17.32
CA SER A 100 5.45 10.20 -18.73
C SER A 100 4.05 9.92 -19.29
N PRO A 101 3.56 10.67 -20.30
CA PRO A 101 2.22 10.48 -20.87
C PRO A 101 2.07 9.16 -21.63
N GLN A 102 3.17 8.61 -22.13
CA GLN A 102 3.24 7.35 -22.86
C GLN A 102 4.67 6.79 -22.80
N PRO A 103 4.87 5.48 -23.03
CA PRO A 103 6.20 4.88 -23.03
C PRO A 103 7.16 5.59 -24.01
N GLY A 104 8.36 5.91 -23.54
CA GLY A 104 9.40 6.57 -24.34
C GLY A 104 9.22 8.08 -24.55
N ALA A 105 8.14 8.68 -24.06
CA ALA A 105 8.00 10.14 -24.02
C ALA A 105 8.80 10.76 -22.87
N ALA A 106 9.01 12.07 -22.93
CA ALA A 106 9.57 12.81 -21.80
C ALA A 106 8.60 12.82 -20.61
N PRO A 107 9.12 12.88 -19.37
CA PRO A 107 8.29 13.07 -18.20
C PRO A 107 7.46 14.35 -18.28
N PHE A 108 6.29 14.37 -17.65
CA PHE A 108 5.46 15.56 -17.50
C PHE A 108 6.22 16.70 -16.81
N VAL A 109 6.99 16.36 -15.77
CA VAL A 109 7.77 17.30 -14.96
C VAL A 109 9.07 16.65 -14.47
N LYS A 110 10.06 17.48 -14.16
CA LYS A 110 11.27 17.12 -13.40
C LYS A 110 11.46 18.07 -12.21
N VAL A 111 12.32 17.68 -11.27
CA VAL A 111 12.72 18.56 -10.15
C VAL A 111 13.24 19.89 -10.68
N GLY A 112 12.75 20.98 -10.09
CA GLY A 112 13.03 22.37 -10.46
C GLY A 112 12.04 23.00 -11.45
N ASP A 113 11.22 22.20 -12.13
CA ASP A 113 10.21 22.72 -13.05
C ASP A 113 9.12 23.49 -12.31
N ALA A 114 8.62 24.55 -12.94
CA ALA A 114 7.47 25.29 -12.45
C ALA A 114 6.18 24.57 -12.83
N VAL A 115 5.25 24.49 -11.89
CA VAL A 115 3.91 23.92 -12.08
C VAL A 115 2.86 24.93 -11.66
N THR A 116 1.74 24.95 -12.38
CA THR A 116 0.58 25.79 -12.05
C THR A 116 -0.66 24.92 -11.97
N ASP A 117 -1.29 24.70 -13.12
CA ASP A 117 -2.49 23.91 -13.30
C ASP A 117 -2.19 22.96 -14.48
N GLY A 118 -2.23 21.65 -14.24
CA GLY A 118 -1.91 20.67 -15.28
C GLY A 118 -1.41 19.34 -14.74
N PRO A 119 -1.38 18.30 -15.60
CA PRO A 119 -0.97 16.96 -15.20
C PRO A 119 0.54 16.90 -14.92
N VAL A 120 0.89 16.29 -13.80
CA VAL A 120 2.29 16.08 -13.39
C VAL A 120 2.69 14.59 -13.40
N CYS A 121 1.70 13.70 -13.38
CA CYS A 121 1.87 12.27 -13.60
C CYS A 121 0.53 11.65 -13.99
N ILE A 122 0.53 10.36 -14.34
CA ILE A 122 -0.67 9.56 -14.53
C ILE A 122 -0.66 8.43 -13.51
N ILE A 123 -1.83 8.03 -13.03
CA ILE A 123 -2.02 6.77 -12.31
C ILE A 123 -2.90 5.86 -13.15
N GLU A 124 -2.38 4.70 -13.50
CA GLU A 124 -3.14 3.62 -14.09
C GLU A 124 -3.92 2.87 -13.01
N ALA A 125 -5.24 2.91 -13.10
CA ALA A 125 -6.12 2.11 -12.26
C ALA A 125 -7.17 1.44 -13.15
N MET A 126 -7.30 0.11 -13.03
CA MET A 126 -8.26 -0.68 -13.81
C MET A 126 -8.19 -0.41 -15.33
N LYS A 127 -6.98 -0.40 -15.91
CA LYS A 127 -6.70 -0.11 -17.33
C LYS A 127 -7.07 1.31 -17.79
N THR A 128 -7.34 2.23 -16.87
CA THR A 128 -7.62 3.63 -17.17
C THR A 128 -6.47 4.52 -16.73
N MET A 129 -6.03 5.41 -17.61
CA MET A 129 -4.93 6.34 -17.39
C MET A 129 -5.48 7.65 -16.80
N ASN A 130 -5.47 7.77 -15.47
CA ASN A 130 -6.01 8.94 -14.77
C ASN A 130 -4.91 9.98 -14.54
N ALA A 131 -5.02 11.12 -15.19
CA ALA A 131 -4.07 12.22 -15.01
C ALA A 131 -4.21 12.84 -13.61
N VAL A 132 -3.09 12.99 -12.91
CA VAL A 132 -3.01 13.67 -11.61
C VAL A 132 -2.44 15.06 -11.83
N ALA A 133 -3.21 16.08 -11.47
CA ALA A 133 -2.82 17.47 -11.62
C ALA A 133 -2.12 18.02 -10.38
N ALA A 134 -1.28 19.04 -10.56
CA ALA A 134 -0.76 19.83 -9.46
C ALA A 134 -1.91 20.47 -8.66
N THR A 135 -1.85 20.39 -7.33
CA THR A 135 -2.86 20.96 -6.41
C THR A 135 -2.53 22.38 -5.98
N SER A 136 -1.32 22.84 -6.24
CA SER A 136 -0.86 24.19 -5.97
C SER A 136 0.16 24.64 -7.01
N LYS A 137 0.28 25.96 -7.17
CA LYS A 137 1.30 26.59 -8.02
C LYS A 137 2.63 26.64 -7.27
N GLY A 138 3.72 26.32 -7.95
CA GLY A 138 5.03 26.27 -7.31
C GLY A 138 6.10 25.65 -8.20
N ARG A 139 7.15 25.10 -7.58
CA ARG A 139 8.16 24.28 -8.27
C ARG A 139 8.21 22.87 -7.73
N ILE A 140 8.54 21.89 -8.58
CA ILE A 140 8.78 20.52 -8.12
C ILE A 140 10.07 20.50 -7.28
N GLY A 141 9.93 20.35 -5.97
CA GLY A 141 11.06 20.21 -5.05
C GLY A 141 11.59 18.78 -4.98
N GLU A 142 10.68 17.81 -4.96
CA GLU A 142 11.01 16.37 -4.93
C GLU A 142 9.98 15.53 -5.66
N ILE A 143 10.43 14.39 -6.19
CA ILE A 143 9.58 13.32 -6.73
C ILE A 143 9.90 12.07 -5.92
N TYR A 144 8.90 11.54 -5.20
CA TYR A 144 9.06 10.43 -4.25
C TYR A 144 8.87 9.05 -4.88
N VAL A 145 8.35 9.01 -6.12
CA VAL A 145 7.99 7.80 -6.83
C VAL A 145 8.82 7.60 -8.09
N ARG A 146 8.89 6.36 -8.57
CA ARG A 146 9.52 5.99 -9.84
C ARG A 146 8.47 5.71 -10.91
N ASP A 147 8.86 5.83 -12.17
CA ASP A 147 8.02 5.44 -13.30
C ASP A 147 7.67 3.94 -13.23
N GLY A 148 6.39 3.60 -13.36
CA GLY A 148 5.87 2.25 -13.24
C GLY A 148 5.75 1.71 -11.81
N GLN A 149 5.88 2.56 -10.79
CA GLN A 149 5.78 2.14 -9.39
C GLN A 149 4.31 1.96 -8.95
N PRO A 150 3.96 0.89 -8.20
CA PRO A 150 2.65 0.81 -7.54
C PRO A 150 2.55 1.83 -6.41
N VAL A 151 1.40 2.50 -6.31
CA VAL A 151 1.11 3.52 -5.29
C VAL A 151 -0.24 3.28 -4.63
N GLU A 152 -0.34 3.62 -3.35
CA GLU A 152 -1.58 3.55 -2.56
C GLU A 152 -2.26 4.91 -2.41
N PHE A 153 -3.53 4.91 -1.97
CA PHE A 153 -4.23 6.15 -1.65
C PHE A 153 -3.50 6.93 -0.54
N GLY A 154 -3.28 8.22 -0.77
CA GLY A 154 -2.59 9.09 0.17
C GLY A 154 -1.05 8.96 0.15
N GLU A 155 -0.49 8.05 -0.66
CA GLU A 155 0.96 7.90 -0.77
C GLU A 155 1.59 9.18 -1.37
N PRO A 156 2.70 9.70 -0.80
CA PRO A 156 3.40 10.86 -1.34
C PRO A 156 3.91 10.64 -2.77
N LEU A 157 3.56 11.54 -3.68
CA LEU A 157 4.04 11.51 -5.07
C LEU A 157 5.13 12.54 -5.30
N MET A 158 4.86 13.81 -4.93
CA MET A 158 5.76 14.93 -5.20
C MET A 158 5.63 16.00 -4.11
N LEU A 159 6.69 16.79 -3.91
CA LEU A 159 6.65 18.02 -3.12
C LEU A 159 6.65 19.23 -4.05
N ILE A 160 5.69 20.13 -3.86
CA ILE A 160 5.59 21.39 -4.59
C ILE A 160 5.97 22.55 -3.65
N GLU A 161 7.05 23.26 -3.95
CA GLU A 161 7.56 24.42 -3.20
C GLU A 161 6.90 25.74 -3.60
#